data_AF-A0A348MZZ4-F1
#
_entry.id   AF-A0A348MZZ4-F1
#
_cell.length_a   1.000
_cell.length_b   1.000
_cell.length_c   1.000
_cell.angle_alpha   90.00
_cell.angle_beta   90.00
_cell.angle_gamma   90.00
#
_symmetry.space_group_name_H-M   'P 1'
#
loop_
_entity.id
_entity.type
_entity.pdbx_description
1 polymer ?
#
loop_
_entity_poly.entity_id
_entity_poly.type
_entity_poly.pdbx_seq_one_letter_code
_entity_poly.pdbx_strand_id
1 'polypeptide(L)' 'MRLANIPIIGLTAEAFAARHKAFLAIGMNDVITKPIDQTSMISTIQKVMFSFTE' A
#
# COMPACT_ATOMS: atom_id res chain seq x y z
N MET A 1 1.90 -12.70 19.25
CA MET A 1 2.09 -12.14 17.89
C MET A 1 1.93 -10.64 17.97
N ARG A 2 2.87 -9.84 17.44
CA ARG A 2 2.76 -8.37 17.43
C ARG A 2 2.15 -7.93 16.10
N LEU A 3 0.83 -7.66 16.12
CA LEU A 3 0.06 -7.27 14.93
C LEU A 3 0.50 -5.92 14.33
N ALA A 4 1.25 -5.11 15.09
CA ALA A 4 1.69 -3.78 14.68
C ALA A 4 2.66 -3.76 13.48
N ASN A 5 3.25 -4.89 13.12
CA ASN A 5 4.21 -4.97 12.02
C ASN A 5 3.61 -5.57 10.74
N ILE A 6 2.29 -5.81 10.72
CA ILE A 6 1.63 -6.32 9.52
C ILE A 6 1.51 -5.16 8.51
N PRO A 7 2.09 -5.28 7.31
CA PRO A 7 1.95 -4.25 6.31
C PRO A 7 0.50 -4.10 5.83
N ILE A 8 0.08 -2.85 5.58
CA ILE A 8 -1.26 -2.48 5.13
C ILE A 8 -1.16 -1.79 3.77
N ILE A 9 -1.83 -2.36 2.77
CA ILE A 9 -2.00 -1.73 1.45
C ILE A 9 -3.46 -1.36 1.27
N GLY A 10 -3.76 -0.07 1.07
CA GLY A 10 -5.10 0.43 0.85
C GLY A 10 -5.56 0.23 -0.60
N LEU A 11 -6.78 -0.23 -0.82
CA LEU A 11 -7.38 -0.31 -2.16
C LEU A 11 -8.44 0.80 -2.32
N THR A 12 -8.23 1.72 -3.27
CA THR A 12 -9.11 2.88 -3.46
C THR A 12 -9.64 2.98 -4.90
N ALA A 13 -10.83 3.52 -5.08
CA ALA A 13 -11.32 3.94 -6.41
C ALA A 13 -10.83 5.34 -6.80
N GLU A 14 -10.21 6.07 -5.88
CA GLU A 14 -9.74 7.44 -6.11
C GLU A 14 -8.29 7.46 -6.60
N ALA A 15 -8.09 7.89 -7.84
CA ALA A 15 -6.77 8.02 -8.47
C ALA A 15 -5.99 9.29 -8.05
N PHE A 16 -6.57 10.15 -7.20
CA PHE A 16 -5.96 11.41 -6.82
C PHE A 16 -4.81 11.21 -5.81
N ALA A 17 -3.59 11.49 -6.27
CA ALA A 17 -2.36 11.40 -5.48
C ALA A 17 -2.38 12.20 -4.16
N ALA A 18 -3.19 13.28 -4.08
CA ALA A 18 -3.37 14.05 -2.86
C ALA A 18 -3.98 13.21 -1.72
N ARG A 19 -4.91 12.31 -2.05
CA ARG A 19 -5.56 11.40 -1.08
C ARG A 19 -4.60 10.31 -0.62
N HIS A 20 -3.72 9.84 -1.52
CA HIS A 20 -2.72 8.81 -1.21
C HIS A 20 -1.76 9.27 -0.12
N LYS A 21 -1.34 10.54 -0.13
CA LYS A 21 -0.50 11.11 0.94
C LYS A 21 -1.17 11.04 2.31
N ALA A 22 -2.49 11.29 2.37
CA ALA A 22 -3.24 11.17 3.62
C ALA A 22 -3.29 9.72 4.11
N PHE A 23 -3.48 8.75 3.21
CA PHE A 23 -3.48 7.32 3.55
C PHE A 23 -2.13 6.83 4.08
N LEU A 24 -1.03 7.28 3.47
CA LEU A 24 0.32 6.97 3.97
C LEU A 24 0.57 7.62 5.34
N ALA A 25 0.14 8.87 5.54
CA ALA A 25 0.34 9.60 6.79
C ALA A 25 -0.39 8.96 7.99
N ILE A 26 -1.50 8.27 7.78
CA ILE A 26 -2.24 7.57 8.83
C ILE A 26 -1.71 6.14 9.13
N GLY A 27 -0.65 5.71 8.45
CA GLY A 27 0.04 4.45 8.73
C GLY A 27 -0.15 3.33 7.71
N MET A 28 -0.73 3.60 6.52
CA MET A 28 -0.67 2.63 5.42
C MET A 28 0.72 2.62 4.79
N ASN A 29 1.16 1.44 4.34
CA ASN A 29 2.46 1.28 3.69
C ASN A 29 2.40 1.62 2.20
N ASP A 30 1.27 1.34 1.54
CA ASP A 30 1.05 1.73 0.16
C ASP A 30 -0.44 1.76 -0.21
N VAL A 31 -0.76 2.20 -1.42
CA VAL A 31 -2.12 2.32 -1.94
C VAL A 31 -2.19 1.84 -3.40
N ILE A 32 -3.20 1.05 -3.74
CA ILE A 32 -3.51 0.60 -5.10
C ILE A 32 -4.83 1.24 -5.54
N THR A 33 -4.87 1.76 -6.77
CA THR A 33 -6.08 2.32 -7.37
C THR A 33 -6.86 1.27 -8.15
N LYS A 34 -8.19 1.40 -8.20
CA LYS A 34 -9.07 0.64 -9.08
C LYS A 34 -9.21 1.33 -10.46
N PRO A 35 -9.44 0.58 -11.55
CA PRO A 35 -9.42 -0.88 -11.64
C PRO A 35 -8.03 -1.44 -11.37
N ILE A 36 -7.96 -2.64 -10.77
CA ILE A 36 -6.68 -3.23 -10.37
C ILE A 36 -5.91 -3.68 -11.61
N ASP A 37 -4.71 -3.12 -11.78
CA ASP A 37 -3.68 -3.68 -12.65
C ASP A 37 -2.88 -4.72 -11.87
N GLN A 38 -2.85 -5.97 -12.35
CA GLN A 38 -2.21 -7.08 -11.65
C GLN A 38 -0.70 -6.89 -11.52
N THR A 39 -0.04 -6.35 -12.55
CA THR A 39 1.41 -6.11 -12.55
C THR A 39 1.77 -5.08 -11.48
N SER A 40 1.03 -3.97 -11.44
CA SER A 40 1.19 -2.92 -10.45
C SER A 40 0.90 -3.41 -9.03
N MET A 41 -0.13 -4.24 -8.85
CA MET A 41 -0.47 -4.84 -7.56
C MET A 41 0.64 -5.74 -7.04
N ILE A 42 1.16 -6.66 -7.86
CA ILE A 42 2.23 -7.58 -7.46
C ILE A 42 3.50 -6.79 -7.11
N SER A 43 3.86 -5.79 -7.91
CA SER A 43 4.98 -4.90 -7.64
C SER A 43 4.84 -4.17 -6.29
N THR A 44 3.63 -3.67 -5.99
CA THR A 44 3.33 -3.00 -4.72
C THR A 44 3.45 -3.95 -3.53
N ILE A 45 2.94 -5.18 -3.66
CA ILE A 45 3.06 -6.21 -2.62
C ILE A 45 4.54 -6.55 -2.38
N GLN A 46 5.33 -6.76 -3.44
CA GLN A 46 6.76 -7.03 -3.32
C GLN A 46 7.50 -5.89 -2.63
N LYS A 47 7.25 -4.65 -3.05
CA LYS A 47 7.83 -3.45 -2.43
C LYS A 47 7.58 -3.44 -0.93
N VAL A 48 6.33 -3.64 -0.52
CA VAL A 48 5.97 -3.58 0.90
C VAL A 48 6.49 -4.80 1.67
N MET A 49 6.55 -6.00 1.08
CA MET A 49 7.11 -7.19 1.73
C MET A 49 8.63 -7.09 1.98
N PHE A 50 9.40 -6.58 1.02
CA PHE A 50 10.87 -6.55 1.11
C PHE A 50 11.41 -5.33 1.86
N SER A 51 10.60 -4.29 2.08
CA SER A 51 11.00 -3.08 2.83
C SER A 51 11.18 -3.31 4.34
N PHE A 52 10.83 -4.49 4.87
CA PHE A 52 10.97 -4.85 6.30
C PHE A 52 12.12 -5.82 6.59
N THR A 53 13.09 -5.95 5.69
CA THR A 53 14.18 -6.94 5.80
C THR A 53 15.46 -6.39 6.46
N GLU A 54 15.39 -5.28 7.20
CA GLU A 54 16.51 -4.77 8.03
C GLU A 54 16.21 -4.81 9.53
#